data_AF-A0A1F3ZVA8-F1
#
_entry.id   AF-A0A1F3ZVA8-F1
#
_cell.length_a   1.000
_cell.length_b   1.000
_cell.length_c   1.000
_cell.angle_alpha   90.00
_cell.angle_beta   90.00
_cell.angle_gamma   90.00
#
_symmetry.space_group_name_H-M   'P 1'
#
loop_
_entity.id
_entity.type
_entity.pdbx_description
1 polymer ?
#
loop_
_entity_poly.entity_id
_entity_poly.type
_entity_poly.pdbx_seq_one_letter_code
_entity_poly.pdbx_strand_id
1 'polypeptide(L)'
;MTRRAIALCAAVLLACGAAIGKQAAATDALHVPEIAAAALPQEARETLALIRSGGPFRHRQDGTVFGNRERRLPRRERGYYREFTVPTPGARDRGARRIVAGKGGEYYYTDDHYNSFRRIREY
;
A
#
# COMPACT_ATOMS: atom_id res chain seq x y z
N MET A 1 -36.86 7.59 -76.59
CA MET A 1 -37.36 6.20 -76.40
C MET A 1 -36.48 5.59 -75.32
N THR A 2 -36.84 5.22 -74.09
CA THR A 2 -38.10 4.78 -73.46
C THR A 2 -38.01 4.93 -71.92
N ARG A 3 -39.06 5.54 -71.36
CA ARG A 3 -39.71 5.46 -70.02
C ARG A 3 -39.04 4.75 -68.80
N ARG A 4 -38.96 5.54 -67.72
CA ARG A 4 -39.45 5.36 -66.31
C ARG A 4 -39.12 4.08 -65.51
N ALA A 5 -38.61 4.28 -64.28
CA ALA A 5 -39.33 3.92 -63.04
C ALA A 5 -38.67 4.56 -61.78
N ILE A 6 -39.52 5.13 -60.93
CA ILE A 6 -39.21 5.56 -59.56
C ILE A 6 -39.34 4.34 -58.64
N ALA A 7 -38.41 4.15 -57.71
CA ALA A 7 -38.67 3.40 -56.49
C ALA A 7 -37.91 4.02 -55.32
N LEU A 8 -38.67 4.70 -54.44
CA LEU A 8 -38.27 5.05 -53.08
C LEU A 8 -37.95 3.76 -52.32
N CYS A 9 -36.83 3.73 -51.59
CA CYS A 9 -36.72 2.93 -50.37
C CYS A 9 -35.85 3.69 -49.37
N ALA A 10 -36.49 4.24 -48.35
CA ALA A 10 -35.85 4.87 -47.21
C ALA A 10 -35.28 3.79 -46.28
N ALA A 11 -34.04 3.96 -45.85
CA ALA A 11 -33.55 3.33 -44.63
C ALA A 11 -32.51 4.26 -43.99
N VAL A 12 -32.98 5.10 -43.07
CA VAL A 12 -32.14 5.83 -42.12
C VAL A 12 -31.68 4.83 -41.07
N LEU A 13 -30.38 4.56 -41.01
CA LEU A 13 -29.75 3.94 -39.84
C LEU A 13 -28.80 4.96 -39.21
N LEU A 14 -29.33 5.63 -38.19
CA LEU A 14 -28.59 6.47 -37.27
C LEU A 14 -27.76 5.55 -36.35
N ALA A 15 -26.44 5.54 -36.51
CA ALA A 15 -25.54 4.89 -35.57
C ALA A 15 -24.64 5.95 -34.91
N CYS A 16 -25.14 6.54 -33.82
CA CYS A 16 -24.33 7.29 -32.87
C CYS A 16 -23.44 6.31 -32.10
N GLY A 17 -22.22 6.08 -32.60
CA GLY A 17 -21.18 5.35 -31.88
C GLY A 17 -20.35 6.28 -31.01
N ALA A 18 -20.87 6.68 -29.85
CA ALA A 18 -20.06 7.30 -28.80
C ALA A 18 -19.23 6.21 -28.09
N ALA A 19 -18.02 5.95 -28.56
CA ALA A 19 -17.05 5.15 -27.82
C ALA A 19 -16.39 6.05 -26.76
N ILE A 20 -17.03 6.12 -25.59
CA ILE A 20 -16.45 6.65 -24.37
C ILE A 20 -15.21 5.79 -24.06
N GLY A 21 -14.03 6.36 -24.28
CA GLY A 21 -12.76 5.74 -23.94
C GLY A 21 -12.72 5.45 -22.44
N LYS A 22 -12.41 4.20 -22.11
CA LYS A 22 -12.25 3.66 -20.75
C LYS A 22 -11.49 4.65 -19.85
N GLN A 23 -12.19 5.29 -18.92
CA GLN A 23 -11.54 5.85 -17.74
C GLN A 23 -10.88 4.66 -17.03
N ALA A 24 -9.56 4.56 -17.07
CA ALA A 24 -8.83 3.62 -16.25
C ALA A 24 -9.29 3.88 -14.82
N ALA A 25 -9.90 2.87 -14.20
CA ALA A 25 -10.32 2.93 -12.82
C ALA A 25 -9.10 3.37 -12.01
N ALA A 26 -9.13 4.58 -11.46
CA ALA A 26 -8.22 4.98 -10.42
C ALA A 26 -8.44 3.95 -9.31
N THR A 27 -7.56 2.94 -9.23
CA THR A 27 -7.48 2.08 -8.06
C THR A 27 -7.35 3.03 -6.89
N ASP A 28 -8.35 3.03 -6.02
CA ASP A 28 -8.30 3.72 -4.74
C ASP A 28 -7.04 3.25 -4.03
N ALA A 29 -5.97 4.04 -4.19
CA ALA A 29 -4.65 3.68 -3.74
C ALA A 29 -4.69 3.88 -2.24
N LEU A 30 -4.68 2.78 -1.49
CA LEU A 30 -4.73 2.79 -0.03
C LEU A 30 -3.83 3.91 0.51
N HIS A 31 -4.45 4.95 1.05
CA HIS A 31 -3.73 6.08 1.62
C HIS A 31 -3.28 5.70 3.04
N VAL A 32 -1.98 5.52 3.21
CA VAL A 32 -1.37 5.34 4.53
C VAL A 32 -0.81 6.70 4.96
N PRO A 33 -1.27 7.28 6.09
CA PRO A 33 -0.75 8.55 6.59
C PRO A 33 0.78 8.52 6.74
N GLU A 34 1.44 9.66 6.63
CA GLU A 34 2.91 9.73 6.69
C GLU A 34 3.38 10.27 8.04
N ILE A 35 4.59 9.87 8.45
CA ILE A 35 5.29 10.41 9.61
C ILE A 35 6.77 10.59 9.28
N ALA A 36 7.34 11.75 9.62
CA ALA A 36 8.78 11.97 9.47
C ALA A 36 9.56 11.08 10.45
N ALA A 37 10.68 10.53 10.03
CA ALA A 37 11.53 9.67 10.87
C ALA A 37 11.96 10.38 12.16
N ALA A 38 12.23 11.69 12.09
CA ALA A 38 12.56 12.51 13.25
C ALA A 38 11.40 12.63 14.28
N ALA A 39 10.15 12.50 13.84
CA ALA A 39 8.96 12.60 14.69
C ALA A 39 8.56 11.25 15.34
N LEU A 40 9.24 10.16 15.00
CA LEU A 40 9.03 8.87 15.66
C LEU A 40 9.48 8.91 17.13
N PRO A 41 8.89 8.08 18.02
CA PRO A 41 9.47 7.82 19.33
C PRO A 41 10.94 7.37 19.22
N GLN A 42 11.74 7.65 20.26
CA GLN A 42 13.17 7.33 20.24
C GLN A 42 13.44 5.85 19.93
N GLU A 43 12.69 4.95 20.57
CA GLU A 43 12.85 3.51 20.40
C GLU A 43 12.58 3.09 18.96
N ALA A 44 11.61 3.73 18.28
CA ALA A 44 11.31 3.46 16.88
C ALA A 44 12.44 3.93 15.95
N ARG A 45 13.08 5.07 16.24
CA ARG A 45 14.25 5.54 15.48
C ARG A 45 15.44 4.59 15.63
N GLU A 46 15.68 4.09 16.85
CA GLU A 46 16.72 3.11 17.12
C GLU A 46 16.45 1.77 16.42
N THR A 47 15.21 1.27 16.48
CA THR A 47 14.80 0.09 15.72
C THR A 47 14.98 0.29 14.22
N LEU A 48 14.64 1.46 13.68
CA LEU A 48 14.83 1.77 12.27
C LEU A 48 16.31 1.72 11.87
N ALA A 49 17.20 2.26 12.71
CA ALA A 49 18.65 2.16 12.49
C ALA A 49 19.14 0.71 12.48
N LEU A 50 18.66 -0.12 13.43
CA LEU A 50 18.99 -1.55 13.48
C LEU A 50 18.50 -2.31 12.24
N ILE A 51 17.32 -1.98 11.73
CA ILE A 51 16.81 -2.60 10.49
C ILE A 51 17.76 -2.30 9.32
N ARG A 52 18.28 -1.08 9.23
CA ARG A 52 19.22 -0.68 8.18
C ARG A 52 20.58 -1.37 8.31
N SER A 53 21.07 -1.56 9.54
CA SER A 53 22.33 -2.26 9.79
C SER A 53 22.22 -3.78 9.75
N GLY A 54 21.01 -4.34 9.60
CA GLY A 54 20.78 -5.79 9.58
C GLY A 54 20.76 -6.44 10.97
N GLY A 55 20.54 -5.67 12.04
CA GLY A 55 20.48 -6.13 13.42
C GLY A 55 21.70 -5.71 14.25
N PRO A 56 21.92 -6.36 15.41
CA PRO A 56 21.20 -7.53 15.94
C PRO A 56 19.77 -7.20 16.39
N PHE A 57 18.89 -8.22 16.37
CA PHE A 57 17.51 -8.08 16.83
C PHE A 57 17.27 -8.87 18.13
N ARG A 58 16.41 -8.32 18.99
CA ARG A 58 16.21 -8.85 20.36
C ARG A 58 15.22 -10.01 20.40
N HIS A 59 14.21 -9.99 19.53
CA HIS A 59 13.15 -10.99 19.56
C HIS A 59 13.24 -11.92 18.36
N ARG A 60 12.94 -13.20 18.58
CA ARG A 60 12.92 -14.23 17.51
C ARG A 60 11.96 -13.92 16.35
N GLN A 61 10.96 -13.07 16.58
CA GLN A 61 9.99 -12.65 15.57
C GLN A 61 10.50 -11.51 14.70
N ASP A 62 11.53 -10.79 15.14
CA ASP A 62 12.09 -9.68 14.40
C ASP A 62 12.70 -10.21 13.09
N GLY A 63 12.33 -9.61 11.96
CA GLY A 63 12.68 -10.06 10.63
C GLY A 63 11.76 -11.15 10.06
N THR A 64 10.78 -11.67 10.80
CA THR A 64 9.81 -12.63 10.26
C THR A 64 8.82 -11.96 9.30
N VAL A 65 8.17 -12.76 8.46
CA VAL A 65 7.26 -12.26 7.42
C VAL A 65 6.00 -11.64 8.05
N PHE A 66 5.73 -10.38 7.70
CA PHE A 66 4.45 -9.75 7.98
C PHE A 66 3.47 -10.04 6.84
N GLY A 67 2.34 -10.67 7.16
CA GLY A 67 1.41 -11.18 6.16
C GLY A 67 0.49 -10.15 5.51
N ASN A 68 0.31 -8.97 6.12
CA ASN A 68 -0.64 -7.94 5.69
C ASN A 68 -2.04 -8.50 5.36
N ARG A 69 -2.59 -9.38 6.22
CA ARG A 69 -3.85 -10.10 5.95
C ARG A 69 -5.06 -9.16 5.96
N GLU A 70 -5.03 -8.18 6.85
CA GLU A 70 -6.01 -7.12 7.07
C GLU A 70 -5.88 -6.00 6.02
N ARG A 71 -4.89 -6.08 5.11
CA ARG A 71 -4.68 -5.17 3.98
C ARG A 71 -4.55 -3.70 4.40
N ARG A 72 -3.89 -3.46 5.55
CA ARG A 72 -3.60 -2.12 6.08
C ARG A 72 -2.40 -1.46 5.40
N LEU A 73 -1.61 -2.22 4.66
CA LEU A 73 -0.53 -1.75 3.79
C LEU A 73 -0.84 -2.08 2.32
N PRO A 74 -0.17 -1.44 1.34
CA PRO A 74 -0.34 -1.78 -0.07
C PRO A 74 -0.20 -3.27 -0.35
N ARG A 75 -1.01 -3.78 -1.28
CA ARG A 75 -1.00 -5.22 -1.62
C ARG A 75 0.29 -5.54 -2.39
N ARG A 76 1.06 -6.48 -1.86
CA ARG A 76 2.34 -6.96 -2.43
C ARG A 76 2.40 -8.48 -2.38
N GLU A 77 3.39 -9.06 -3.05
CA GLU A 77 3.67 -10.50 -3.01
C GLU A 77 3.92 -11.02 -1.58
N ARG A 78 3.70 -12.32 -1.36
CA ARG A 78 3.98 -12.95 -0.06
C ARG A 78 5.46 -12.81 0.29
N GLY A 79 5.74 -12.45 1.55
CA GLY A 79 7.12 -12.27 2.01
C GLY A 79 7.75 -10.94 1.62
N TYR A 80 6.97 -10.02 1.02
CA TYR A 80 7.43 -8.66 0.74
C TYR A 80 7.69 -7.83 2.00
N TYR A 81 6.88 -8.02 3.04
CA TYR A 81 6.97 -7.29 4.29
C TYR A 81 7.61 -8.13 5.40
N ARG A 82 8.44 -7.49 6.24
CA ARG A 82 9.00 -8.07 7.47
C ARG A 82 8.69 -7.20 8.67
N GLU A 83 8.41 -7.81 9.81
CA GLU A 83 8.11 -7.08 11.06
C GLU A 83 9.30 -7.00 12.01
N PHE A 84 9.36 -5.93 12.78
CA PHE A 84 10.38 -5.68 13.80
C PHE A 84 9.73 -5.04 15.02
N THR A 85 10.12 -5.53 16.19
CA THR A 85 9.64 -5.03 17.47
C THR A 85 10.24 -3.67 17.77
N VAL A 86 9.39 -2.71 18.13
CA VAL A 86 9.82 -1.45 18.74
C VAL A 86 9.59 -1.57 20.24
N PRO A 87 10.63 -1.43 21.07
CA PRO A 87 10.48 -1.48 22.52
C PRO A 87 9.46 -0.46 23.04
N THR A 88 8.65 -0.87 24.01
CA THR A 88 7.81 0.03 24.81
C THR A 88 8.44 0.14 26.20
N PRO A 89 8.88 1.33 26.64
CA PRO A 89 9.44 1.50 27.98
C PRO A 89 8.51 0.95 29.08
N GLY A 90 9.07 0.16 29.98
CA GLY A 90 8.33 -0.47 31.10
C GLY A 90 7.48 -1.69 30.73
N ALA A 91 7.33 -2.03 29.44
CA ALA A 91 6.64 -3.26 29.06
C ALA A 91 7.46 -4.50 29.44
N ARG A 92 6.78 -5.53 29.97
CA ARG A 92 7.38 -6.83 30.31
C ARG A 92 7.40 -7.80 29.12
N ASP A 93 6.70 -7.45 28.06
CA ASP A 93 6.59 -8.21 26.82
C ASP A 93 7.07 -7.36 25.62
N ARG A 94 6.78 -7.80 24.40
CA ARG A 94 7.15 -7.10 23.16
C ARG A 94 6.40 -5.78 22.95
N GLY A 95 5.38 -5.47 23.75
CA GLY A 95 4.47 -4.35 23.54
C GLY A 95 3.70 -4.43 22.21
N ALA A 96 2.98 -3.35 21.88
CA ALA A 96 2.17 -3.22 20.66
C ALA A 96 2.92 -2.57 19.48
N ARG A 97 4.06 -1.92 19.74
CA ARG A 97 4.74 -1.07 18.75
C ARG A 97 5.61 -1.88 17.80
N ARG A 98 5.55 -1.59 16.50
CA ARG A 98 6.32 -2.29 15.47
C ARG A 98 6.76 -1.36 14.35
N ILE A 99 7.83 -1.74 13.67
CA ILE A 99 8.15 -1.29 12.33
C ILE A 99 7.94 -2.46 11.35
N VAL A 100 7.28 -2.20 10.23
CA VAL A 100 7.18 -3.12 9.10
C VAL A 100 8.01 -2.57 7.95
N ALA A 101 9.01 -3.35 7.49
CA ALA A 101 9.85 -3.00 6.36
C ALA A 101 9.38 -3.71 5.09
N GLY A 102 9.24 -2.96 3.99
CA GLY A 102 9.03 -3.50 2.65
C GLY A 102 10.35 -3.73 1.92
N LYS A 103 10.38 -4.71 1.01
CA LYS A 103 11.55 -4.93 0.12
C LYS A 103 11.90 -3.73 -0.76
N GLY A 104 10.96 -2.81 -1.00
CA GLY A 104 11.18 -1.60 -1.79
C GLY A 104 11.86 -0.46 -1.04
N GLY A 105 12.26 -0.68 0.22
CA GLY A 105 12.91 0.33 1.06
C GLY A 105 11.93 1.22 1.82
N GLU A 106 10.62 0.97 1.72
CA GLU A 106 9.63 1.66 2.54
C GLU A 106 9.52 1.05 3.95
N TYR A 107 9.26 1.90 4.94
CA TYR A 107 9.03 1.49 6.31
C TYR A 107 7.69 2.03 6.80
N TYR A 108 7.03 1.27 7.67
CA TYR A 108 5.75 1.63 8.27
C TYR A 108 5.82 1.45 9.78
N TYR A 109 5.33 2.44 10.53
CA TYR A 109 5.23 2.38 11.98
C TYR A 109 3.80 2.10 12.40
N THR A 110 3.64 1.25 13.41
CA THR A 110 2.40 1.02 14.14
C THR A 110 2.69 1.11 15.63
N ASP A 111 1.81 1.78 16.37
CA ASP A 111 1.83 1.88 17.82
C ASP A 111 0.69 1.09 18.49
N ASP A 112 -0.12 0.40 17.70
CA ASP A 112 -1.39 -0.22 18.08
C ASP A 112 -1.53 -1.68 17.63
N HIS A 113 -0.39 -2.37 17.46
CA HIS A 113 -0.33 -3.78 17.08
C HIS A 113 -1.01 -4.06 15.72
N TYR A 114 -0.58 -3.33 14.69
CA TYR A 114 -1.00 -3.47 13.29
C TYR A 114 -2.43 -3.01 12.97
N ASN A 115 -3.13 -2.37 13.91
CA ASN A 115 -4.48 -1.85 13.69
C ASN A 115 -4.47 -0.63 12.75
N SER A 116 -3.45 0.21 12.86
CA SER A 116 -3.18 1.35 11.98
C SER A 116 -1.69 1.48 11.67
N PHE A 117 -1.38 2.21 10.60
CA PHE A 117 -0.01 2.43 10.16
C PHE A 117 0.24 3.88 9.75
N ARG A 118 1.49 4.30 9.93
CA ARG A 118 2.03 5.51 9.32
C ARG A 118 3.26 5.15 8.49
N ARG A 119 3.34 5.60 7.24
CA ARG A 119 4.52 5.44 6.40
C ARG A 119 5.62 6.37 6.90
N ILE A 120 6.77 5.81 7.22
CA ILE A 120 7.93 6.57 7.66
C ILE A 120 8.56 7.24 6.44
N ARG A 121 8.88 8.52 6.59
CA ARG A 121 9.61 9.31 5.60
C ARG A 121 10.94 9.80 6.14
N GLU A 122 11.98 9.68 5.35
CA GLU A 122 13.37 9.89 5.75
C GLU A 122 14.01 11.14 5.15
N TYR A 123 13.21 12.08 4.68
CA TYR A 123 13.70 13.36 4.15
C TYR A 123 14.29 14.26 5.24
#